data_AF-A0A9K3LSS2-F1
#
_entry.id   AF-A0A9K3LSS2-F1
#
_cell.length_a   1.000
_cell.length_b   1.000
_cell.length_c   1.000
_cell.angle_alpha   90.00
_cell.angle_beta   90.00
_cell.angle_gamma   90.00
#
_symmetry.space_group_name_H-M   'P 1'
#
loop_
_entity.id
_entity.type
_entity.pdbx_description
1 polymer ?
#
loop_
_entity_poly.entity_id
_entity_poly.type
_entity_poly.pdbx_seq_one_letter_code
_entity_poly.pdbx_strand_id
1 'polypeptide(L)' 'MSDEEPVDPMAAIRKECTPTCPKQIANYEACKERIKDKPGVSCEIWYYELHHCVDKCVAPKIFAATKE' A
#
# COMPACT_ATOMS: atom_id res chain seq x y z
N MET A 1 25.03 23.24 2.19
CA MET A 1 24.24 22.00 2.12
C MET A 1 22.92 22.36 2.76
N SER A 2 21.79 22.25 2.05
CA SER A 2 20.49 22.45 2.70
C SER A 2 20.29 21.28 3.65
N ASP A 3 20.01 21.54 4.92
CA ASP A 3 19.76 20.55 5.99
C ASP A 3 18.38 19.85 5.83
N GLU A 4 17.72 19.98 4.69
CA GLU A 4 16.44 19.31 4.43
C GLU A 4 16.70 17.87 3.97
N GLU A 5 16.29 16.92 4.82
CA GLU A 5 16.32 15.50 4.46
C GLU A 5 15.46 15.26 3.20
N PRO A 6 15.96 14.48 2.23
CA PRO A 6 15.18 14.14 1.05
C PRO A 6 13.92 13.36 1.45
N VAL A 7 12.75 13.83 1.00
CA VAL A 7 11.46 13.17 1.25
C VAL A 7 11.28 12.01 0.27
N ASP A 8 10.97 10.82 0.78
CA ASP A 8 10.69 9.65 -0.06
C ASP A 8 9.37 9.82 -0.86
N PRO A 9 9.43 9.89 -2.21
CA PRO A 9 8.23 10.03 -3.04
C PRO A 9 7.29 8.82 -2.96
N MET A 10 7.79 7.64 -2.56
CA MET A 10 6.99 6.42 -2.43
C MET A 10 5.79 6.61 -1.48
N ALA A 11 5.97 7.33 -0.38
CA ALA A 11 4.91 7.53 0.61
C ALA A 11 3.72 8.29 0.02
N ALA A 12 3.99 9.38 -0.72
CA ALA A 12 2.97 10.17 -1.39
C ALA A 12 2.28 9.37 -2.52
N ILE A 13 3.07 8.66 -3.34
CA ILE A 13 2.55 7.85 -4.45
C ILE A 13 1.68 6.69 -3.93
N ARG A 14 2.09 5.99 -2.87
CA ARG A 14 1.26 4.94 -2.24
C ARG A 14 -0.05 5.48 -1.71
N LYS A 15 -0.05 6.65 -1.07
CA LYS A 15 -1.27 7.30 -0.58
C LYS A 15 -2.23 7.64 -1.73
N GLU A 16 -1.71 8.09 -2.86
CA GLU A 16 -2.51 8.38 -4.06
C GLU A 16 -3.04 7.09 -4.71
N CYS A 17 -2.26 6.02 -4.74
CA CYS A 17 -2.61 4.75 -5.39
C CYS A 17 -3.54 3.86 -4.56
N THR A 18 -3.52 3.96 -3.23
CA THR A 18 -4.33 3.09 -2.34
C THR A 18 -5.83 3.12 -2.68
N PRO A 19 -6.50 4.28 -2.84
CA PRO A 19 -7.92 4.36 -3.17
C PRO A 19 -8.33 3.70 -4.50
N THR A 20 -7.38 3.39 -5.38
CA THR A 20 -7.66 2.75 -6.68
C THR A 20 -8.01 1.26 -6.56
N CYS A 21 -7.85 0.68 -5.37
CA CYS A 21 -8.05 -0.74 -5.09
C CYS A 21 -9.20 -1.01 -4.09
N PRO A 22 -10.42 -0.50 -4.32
CA PRO A 22 -11.50 -0.54 -3.31
C PRO A 22 -11.92 -1.95 -2.91
N LYS A 23 -11.89 -2.92 -3.84
CA LYS A 23 -12.21 -4.32 -3.56
C LYS A 23 -11.21 -4.95 -2.59
N GLN A 24 -9.92 -4.76 -2.83
CA GLN A 24 -8.86 -5.32 -2.00
C GLN A 24 -8.86 -4.67 -0.63
N ILE A 25 -9.10 -3.36 -0.54
CA ILE A 25 -9.31 -2.66 0.73
C ILE A 25 -10.45 -3.31 1.50
N ALA A 26 -11.63 -3.44 0.87
CA ALA A 26 -12.80 -4.04 1.51
C ALA A 26 -12.53 -5.46 2.04
N ASN A 27 -11.84 -6.29 1.25
CA ASN A 27 -11.48 -7.65 1.68
C ASN A 27 -10.49 -7.67 2.85
N TYR A 28 -9.49 -6.78 2.84
CA TYR A 28 -8.52 -6.67 3.92
C TYR A 28 -9.17 -6.19 5.22
N GLU A 29 -10.01 -5.15 5.15
CA GLU A 29 -10.79 -4.66 6.29
C GLU A 29 -11.73 -5.74 6.83
N ALA A 30 -12.48 -6.43 5.96
CA ALA A 30 -13.35 -7.53 6.36
C ALA A 30 -12.58 -8.68 7.04
N CYS A 31 -11.35 -8.96 6.59
CA CYS A 31 -10.51 -9.94 7.23
C CYS A 31 -10.09 -9.49 8.65
N LYS A 32 -9.62 -8.25 8.80
CA LYS A 32 -9.21 -7.71 10.11
C LYS A 32 -10.33 -7.80 11.14
N GLU A 33 -11.55 -7.41 10.75
CA GLU A 33 -12.72 -7.53 11.62
C GLU A 33 -13.03 -8.99 11.99
N ARG A 34 -12.95 -9.92 11.02
CA ARG A 34 -13.19 -11.35 11.24
C ARG A 34 -12.19 -12.00 12.21
N ILE A 35 -10.95 -11.51 12.26
CA ILE A 35 -9.86 -12.11 13.05
C ILE A 35 -9.54 -11.39 14.36
N LYS A 36 -10.22 -10.28 14.66
CA LYS A 36 -9.94 -9.41 15.81
C LYS A 36 -9.74 -10.14 17.15
N ASP A 37 -10.55 -11.18 17.42
CA ASP A 37 -10.51 -11.96 18.66
C ASP A 37 -9.95 -13.38 18.47
N LYS A 38 -9.23 -13.62 17.37
CA LYS A 38 -8.68 -14.93 17.01
C LYS A 38 -7.15 -14.87 17.03
N PRO A 39 -6.49 -15.25 18.13
CA PRO A 39 -5.04 -15.29 18.17
C PRO A 39 -4.49 -16.36 17.21
N GLY A 40 -3.37 -16.08 16.55
CA GLY A 40 -2.68 -17.02 15.66
C GLY A 40 -3.24 -17.11 14.23
N VAL A 41 -4.23 -16.30 13.86
CA VAL A 41 -4.67 -16.16 12.45
C VAL A 41 -4.18 -14.84 11.85
N SER A 42 -3.96 -14.82 10.54
CA SER A 42 -3.44 -13.65 9.83
C SER A 42 -4.34 -13.25 8.65
N CYS A 43 -4.13 -12.01 8.17
CA CYS A 43 -4.74 -11.49 6.95
C CYS A 43 -3.72 -11.32 5.82
N GLU A 44 -2.59 -12.03 5.87
CA GLU A 44 -1.46 -11.88 4.93
C GLU A 44 -1.89 -12.03 3.47
N ILE A 45 -2.77 -12.99 3.16
CA ILE A 45 -3.28 -13.16 1.79
C ILE A 45 -3.97 -11.88 1.30
N TRP A 46 -4.85 -11.29 2.11
CA TRP A 46 -5.55 -10.06 1.73
C TRP A 46 -4.65 -8.83 1.71
N TYR A 47 -3.63 -8.83 2.58
CA TYR A 47 -2.58 -7.82 2.57
C TYR A 47 -1.78 -7.88 1.26
N TYR A 48 -1.35 -9.07 0.83
CA TYR A 48 -0.65 -9.26 -0.44
C TYR A 48 -1.52 -8.92 -1.65
N GLU A 49 -2.81 -9.26 -1.63
CA GLU A 49 -3.75 -8.85 -2.69
C GLU A 49 -3.87 -7.33 -2.80
N LEU A 50 -3.99 -6.64 -1.65
CA LEU A 50 -4.02 -5.17 -1.60
C LEU A 50 -2.73 -4.58 -2.14
N HIS A 51 -1.57 -5.05 -1.67
CA HIS A 51 -0.27 -4.60 -2.14
C HIS A 51 -0.08 -4.85 -3.63
N HIS A 52 -0.42 -6.04 -4.13
CA HIS A 52 -0.34 -6.38 -5.55
C HIS A 52 -1.17 -5.43 -6.42
N CYS A 53 -2.37 -5.06 -5.97
CA CYS A 53 -3.18 -4.08 -6.66
C CYS A 53 -2.55 -2.67 -6.64
N VAL A 54 -2.13 -2.19 -5.46
CA VAL A 54 -1.53 -0.87 -5.29
C VAL A 54 -0.22 -0.73 -6.07
N ASP A 55 0.61 -1.77 -6.06
CA ASP A 55 1.92 -1.76 -6.72
C ASP A 55 1.79 -1.62 -8.25
N LYS A 56 0.67 -2.06 -8.86
CA LYS A 56 0.39 -1.80 -10.29
C LYS A 56 0.26 -0.30 -10.60
N CYS A 57 -0.33 0.48 -9.68
CA CYS A 57 -0.42 1.93 -9.81
C CYS A 57 0.90 2.62 -9.45
N VAL A 58 1.61 2.13 -8.44
CA VAL A 58 2.86 2.72 -7.94
C VAL A 58 3.99 2.58 -8.96
N ALA A 59 4.14 1.39 -9.57
CA ALA A 59 5.26 1.05 -10.44
C ALA A 59 5.61 2.11 -11.50
N PRO A 60 4.69 2.57 -12.37
CA PRO A 60 5.03 3.58 -13.37
C PRO A 60 5.36 4.96 -12.76
N LYS A 61 4.78 5.30 -11.60
CA LYS A 61 4.97 6.61 -10.95
C LYS A 61 6.28 6.72 -10.21
N ILE A 62 6.69 5.66 -9.50
CA ILE A 62 7.93 5.69 -8.72
C ILE A 62 9.15 5.81 -9.63
N PHE A 63 9.19 5.08 -10.75
CA PHE A 63 10.27 5.19 -11.73
C PHE A 63 10.26 6.54 -12.47
N ALA A 64 9.12 7.22 -12.57
CA ALA A 64 9.06 8.58 -13.10
C ALA A 64 9.60 9.62 -12.09
N ALA A 65 9.36 9.41 -10.79
CA ALA A 65 9.79 10.29 -9.71
C ALA A 65 11.26 10.10 -9.29
N THR A 66 11.91 9.03 -9.75
CA THR A 66 13.29 8.66 -9.40
C THR A 66 14.23 8.62 -10.61
N LYS A 67 13.84 9.23 -11.74
CA LYS A 67 14.74 9.36 -12.89
C LYS A 67 15.92 10.24 -12.50
N GLU A 68 17.12 9.65 -12.52
CA GLU A 68 18.39 10.38 -12.64
C GLU A 68 18.50 11.05 -14.02
#